data_AF-A0A947RUX6-F1
#
_entry.id   AF-A0A947RUX6-F1
#
_cell.length_a   1.000
_cell.length_b   1.000
_cell.length_c   1.000
_cell.angle_alpha   90.00
_cell.angle_beta   90.00
_cell.angle_gamma   90.00
#
_symmetry.space_group_name_H-M   'P 1'
#
loop_
_entity.id
_entity.type
_entity.pdbx_description
1 polymer ?
#
loop_
_entity_poly.entity_id
_entity_poly.type
_entity_poly.pdbx_seq_one_letter_code
_entity_poly.pdbx_strand_id
1 'polypeptide(L)'
;THSDGRLLHGIGGWMNCLTARCTILPIPSFRDRIPVLVDRVTTLCGPGELIDVVVTERGIAINPQRRDLIEAVRGSSLPIRPIAEIKAEVEEIVGGPPTPPDLGEKVVAAIKWVDGTVIDCVREVRG
;
A
#
# COMPACT_ATOMS: atom_id res chain seq x y z
N THR A 1 7.63 6.96 -1.61
CA THR A 1 7.77 8.07 -2.57
C THR A 1 6.39 8.45 -3.11
N HIS A 2 6.28 9.53 -3.88
CA HIS A 2 5.07 9.83 -4.66
C HIS A 2 4.98 8.94 -5.91
N SER A 3 3.91 9.10 -6.69
CA SER A 3 3.72 8.42 -7.99
C SER A 3 4.81 8.75 -9.00
N ASP A 4 5.44 9.93 -8.88
CA ASP A 4 6.57 10.36 -9.71
C ASP A 4 7.94 9.85 -9.21
N GLY A 5 7.95 9.02 -8.16
CA GLY A 5 9.17 8.48 -7.58
C GLY A 5 9.92 9.43 -6.65
N ARG A 6 9.48 10.69 -6.48
CA ARG A 6 10.19 11.65 -5.62
C ARG A 6 9.94 11.39 -4.14
N LEU A 7 10.96 11.65 -3.32
CA LEU A 7 10.89 11.60 -1.87
C LEU A 7 10.38 12.95 -1.36
N LEU A 8 9.14 12.98 -0.89
CA LEU A 8 8.44 14.24 -0.50
C LEU A 8 7.88 14.21 0.92
N HIS A 9 7.95 13.07 1.61
CA HIS A 9 7.37 12.88 2.93
C HIS A 9 8.29 12.08 3.84
N GLY A 10 8.23 12.39 5.13
CA GLY A 10 8.83 11.56 6.17
C GLY A 10 8.02 10.28 6.38
N ILE A 11 8.70 9.21 6.77
CA ILE A 11 8.07 7.93 7.14
C ILE A 11 7.24 8.11 8.42
N GLY A 12 7.79 8.76 9.45
CA GLY A 12 7.10 8.93 10.73
C GLY A 12 6.96 7.61 11.52
N GLY A 13 6.06 7.58 12.49
CA GLY A 13 5.87 6.43 13.40
C GLY A 13 4.97 5.31 12.86
N TRP A 14 4.48 5.41 11.62
CA TRP A 14 3.51 4.43 11.09
C TRP A 14 4.09 3.00 11.06
N MET A 15 5.40 2.85 10.82
CA MET A 15 6.09 1.56 10.85
C MET A 15 5.96 0.90 12.24
N ASN A 16 6.03 1.68 13.31
CA ASN A 16 5.83 1.17 14.67
C ASN A 16 4.38 0.75 14.91
N CYS A 17 3.42 1.41 14.29
CA CYS A 17 2.01 1.04 14.40
C CYS A 17 1.69 -0.31 13.73
N LEU A 18 2.51 -0.77 12.77
CA LEU A 18 2.33 -2.06 12.10
C LEU A 18 2.48 -3.26 13.05
N THR A 19 3.03 -3.08 14.25
CA THR A 19 3.13 -4.15 15.26
C THR A 19 1.87 -4.28 16.12
N ALA A 20 0.77 -3.62 15.75
CA ALA A 20 -0.51 -3.74 16.45
C ALA A 20 -1.09 -5.15 16.31
N ARG A 21 -2.04 -5.51 17.19
CA ARG A 21 -2.80 -6.76 17.05
C ARG A 21 -3.73 -6.77 15.82
N CYS A 22 -4.14 -5.58 15.38
CA CYS A 22 -4.96 -5.38 14.21
C CYS A 22 -4.59 -4.02 13.59
N THR A 23 -3.91 -4.07 12.45
CA THR A 23 -3.50 -2.92 11.65
C THR A 23 -4.51 -2.70 10.53
N ILE A 24 -5.21 -1.58 10.60
CA ILE A 24 -6.13 -1.14 9.55
C ILE A 24 -5.50 0.02 8.80
N LEU A 25 -5.42 -0.10 7.47
CA LEU A 25 -4.91 0.92 6.56
C LEU A 25 -6.08 1.55 5.78
N PRO A 26 -6.66 2.66 6.27
CA PRO A 26 -7.65 3.42 5.53
C PRO A 26 -6.96 4.30 4.48
N ILE A 27 -7.29 4.08 3.21
CA ILE A 27 -6.75 4.83 2.07
C ILE A 27 -7.84 5.09 1.03
N PRO A 28 -7.83 6.25 0.35
CA PRO A 28 -8.69 6.42 -0.81
C PRO A 28 -8.27 5.43 -1.91
N SER A 29 -9.22 4.98 -2.73
CA SER A 29 -8.91 4.03 -3.81
C SER A 29 -8.07 4.66 -4.92
N PHE A 30 -8.21 5.96 -5.14
CA PHE A 30 -7.36 6.80 -6.00
C PHE A 30 -7.29 8.24 -5.49
N ARG A 31 -6.32 9.01 -5.99
CA ARG A 31 -6.24 10.47 -5.83
C ARG A 31 -6.17 11.10 -7.21
N ASP A 32 -7.13 11.97 -7.54
CA ASP A 32 -7.38 12.45 -8.89
C ASP A 32 -7.53 11.31 -9.90
N ARG A 33 -6.52 11.04 -10.72
CA ARG A 33 -6.47 9.91 -11.67
C ARG A 33 -5.40 8.88 -11.34
N ILE A 34 -4.85 8.93 -10.13
CA ILE A 34 -3.74 8.09 -9.71
C ILE A 34 -4.26 7.00 -8.77
N PRO A 35 -4.26 5.72 -9.19
CA PRO A 35 -4.69 4.62 -8.32
C PRO A 35 -3.71 4.45 -7.16
N VAL A 36 -4.24 4.15 -5.97
CA VAL A 36 -3.41 3.90 -4.77
C VAL A 36 -3.03 2.43 -4.66
N LEU A 37 -3.91 1.53 -5.11
CA LEU A 37 -3.63 0.10 -5.19
C LEU A 37 -2.92 -0.20 -6.52
N VAL A 38 -1.72 -0.75 -6.43
CA VAL A 38 -0.85 -1.07 -7.57
C VAL A 38 -0.26 -2.47 -7.41
N ASP A 39 0.21 -3.07 -8.49
CA ASP A 39 0.85 -4.40 -8.43
C ASP A 39 2.16 -4.39 -7.65
N ARG A 40 2.89 -3.26 -7.71
CA ARG A 40 4.15 -3.05 -7.00
C ARG A 40 4.29 -1.60 -6.59
N VAL A 41 4.50 -1.37 -5.30
CA VAL A 41 4.83 -0.04 -4.79
C VAL A 41 6.21 0.41 -5.26
N THR A 42 6.37 1.71 -5.52
CA THR A 42 7.66 2.29 -5.90
C THR A 42 8.70 2.21 -4.78
N THR A 43 8.26 2.27 -3.53
CA THR A 43 9.13 2.16 -2.35
C THR A 43 8.39 1.40 -1.26
N LEU A 44 8.96 0.28 -0.83
CA LEU A 44 8.47 -0.53 0.27
C LEU A 44 8.90 0.08 1.60
N CYS A 45 7.93 0.65 2.31
CA CYS A 45 8.15 1.25 3.63
C CYS A 45 7.65 0.37 4.79
N GLY A 46 7.03 -0.77 4.51
CA GLY A 46 6.50 -1.66 5.53
C GLY A 46 6.06 -2.99 4.92
N PRO A 47 6.33 -4.13 5.56
CA PRO A 47 5.89 -5.43 5.08
C PRO A 47 4.35 -5.52 5.00
N GLY A 48 3.83 -5.96 3.86
CA GLY A 48 2.38 -6.09 3.66
C GLY A 48 1.72 -7.15 4.56
N GLU A 49 2.49 -8.13 5.02
CA GLU A 49 2.02 -9.16 5.98
C GLU A 49 1.61 -8.58 7.34
N LEU A 50 2.08 -7.36 7.68
CA LEU A 50 1.72 -6.66 8.92
C LEU A 50 0.50 -5.75 8.76
N ILE A 51 -0.07 -5.67 7.55
CA ILE A 51 -1.32 -4.97 7.29
C ILE A 51 -2.43 -6.00 7.25
N ASP A 52 -3.37 -5.88 8.19
CA ASP A 52 -4.44 -6.85 8.38
C ASP A 52 -5.67 -6.51 7.53
N VAL A 53 -5.97 -5.23 7.38
CA VAL A 53 -7.15 -4.75 6.67
C VAL A 53 -6.80 -3.49 5.88
N VAL A 54 -7.19 -3.46 4.61
CA VAL A 54 -7.21 -2.25 3.79
C VAL A 54 -8.65 -1.80 3.63
N VAL A 55 -8.92 -0.53 3.92
CA VAL A 55 -10.26 0.07 3.80
C VAL A 55 -10.21 1.17 2.76
N THR A 56 -11.09 1.09 1.76
CA THR A 56 -11.32 2.14 0.78
C THR A 56 -12.81 2.47 0.70
N GLU A 57 -13.17 3.53 0.00
CA GLU A 57 -14.56 3.87 -0.31
C GLU A 57 -15.25 2.83 -1.25
N ARG A 58 -14.50 1.86 -1.78
CA ARG A 58 -14.99 0.79 -2.69
C ARG A 58 -15.07 -0.58 -2.04
N GLY A 59 -14.68 -0.71 -0.78
CA GLY A 59 -14.76 -1.95 -0.03
C GLY A 59 -13.65 -2.14 0.99
N ILE A 60 -13.72 -3.27 1.67
CA ILE A 60 -12.79 -3.67 2.72
C ILE A 60 -12.11 -4.95 2.27
N ALA A 61 -10.78 -4.93 2.20
CA ALA A 61 -9.98 -6.11 1.93
C ALA A 61 -9.28 -6.56 3.21
N ILE A 62 -9.61 -7.76 3.68
CA ILE A 62 -8.91 -8.41 4.80
C ILE A 62 -7.77 -9.25 4.23
N ASN A 63 -6.58 -9.13 4.82
CA ASN A 63 -5.44 -9.95 4.49
C ASN A 63 -5.79 -11.43 4.66
N PRO A 64 -5.59 -12.29 3.63
CA PRO A 64 -5.93 -13.72 3.70
C PRO A 64 -5.29 -14.48 4.87
N GLN A 65 -4.18 -13.98 5.41
CA GLN A 65 -3.51 -14.56 6.59
C GLN A 65 -4.33 -14.37 7.88
N ARG A 66 -5.24 -13.38 7.94
CA ARG A 66 -6.10 -13.06 9.08
C ARG A 66 -7.42 -13.82 9.04
N ARG A 67 -7.33 -15.15 9.13
CA ARG A 67 -8.49 -16.05 9.15
C ARG A 67 -9.43 -15.74 10.30
N ASP A 68 -8.90 -15.33 11.45
CA ASP A 68 -9.66 -14.89 12.61
C ASP A 68 -10.59 -13.71 12.28
N LEU A 69 -10.09 -12.70 11.55
CA LEU A 69 -10.90 -11.55 11.15
C LEU A 69 -11.94 -11.94 10.10
N ILE A 70 -11.57 -12.77 9.12
CA ILE A 70 -12.48 -13.28 8.08
C ILE A 70 -13.67 -14.02 8.70
N GLU A 71 -13.40 -14.89 9.68
CA GLU A 71 -14.47 -15.60 10.40
C GLU A 71 -15.31 -14.64 11.26
N ALA A 72 -14.68 -13.69 11.95
CA ALA A 72 -15.37 -12.75 12.82
C ALA A 72 -16.38 -11.85 12.08
N VAL A 73 -16.12 -11.52 10.81
CA VAL A 73 -17.02 -10.70 9.97
C VAL A 73 -17.93 -11.52 9.08
N ARG A 74 -17.86 -12.85 9.13
CA ARG A 74 -18.69 -13.74 8.33
C ARG A 74 -20.17 -13.49 8.61
N GLY A 75 -20.96 -13.25 7.55
CA GLY A 75 -22.39 -12.95 7.67
C GLY A 75 -22.71 -11.50 8.08
N SER A 76 -21.70 -10.63 8.20
CA SER A 76 -21.93 -9.19 8.36
C SER A 76 -22.39 -8.54 7.05
N SER A 77 -22.91 -7.31 7.15
CA SER A 77 -23.24 -6.45 5.99
C SER A 77 -22.05 -5.62 5.50
N LEU A 78 -20.84 -5.86 6.02
CA LEU A 78 -19.65 -5.14 5.60
C LEU A 78 -19.29 -5.49 4.15
N PRO A 79 -18.86 -4.53 3.31
CA PRO A 79 -18.49 -4.76 1.92
C PRO A 79 -17.10 -5.42 1.83
N ILE A 80 -16.96 -6.62 2.36
CA ILE A 80 -15.71 -7.40 2.33
C ILE A 80 -15.51 -7.97 0.93
N ARG A 81 -14.36 -7.70 0.32
CA ARG A 81 -14.02 -8.21 -1.01
C ARG A 81 -12.51 -8.31 -1.23
N PRO A 82 -12.04 -9.11 -2.20
CA PRO A 82 -10.61 -9.22 -2.51
C PRO A 82 -10.00 -7.87 -2.91
N ILE A 83 -8.79 -7.58 -2.42
CA ILE A 83 -8.06 -6.35 -2.79
C ILE A 83 -7.81 -6.24 -4.30
N ALA A 84 -7.66 -7.37 -4.98
CA ALA A 84 -7.48 -7.44 -6.43
C ALA A 84 -8.71 -6.96 -7.20
N GLU A 85 -9.93 -7.20 -6.69
CA GLU A 85 -11.14 -6.69 -7.32
C GLU A 85 -11.28 -5.18 -7.12
N ILE A 86 -10.94 -4.68 -5.92
CA ILE A 86 -10.91 -3.23 -5.65
C ILE A 86 -9.91 -2.56 -6.60
N LYS A 87 -8.72 -3.15 -6.77
CA LYS A 87 -7.70 -2.67 -7.71
C LYS A 87 -8.24 -2.65 -9.15
N ALA A 88 -8.82 -3.74 -9.63
CA ALA A 88 -9.32 -3.84 -11.01
C ALA A 88 -10.41 -2.80 -11.30
N GLU A 89 -11.36 -2.62 -10.37
CA GLU A 89 -12.40 -1.59 -10.47
C GLU A 89 -11.81 -0.18 -10.55
N VAL A 90 -10.79 0.10 -9.73
CA VAL A 90 -10.12 1.41 -9.75
C VAL A 90 -9.39 1.64 -11.07
N GLU A 91 -8.65 0.64 -11.57
CA GLU A 91 -7.92 0.72 -12.83
C GLU A 91 -8.88 0.99 -14.00
N GLU A 92 -10.06 0.35 -14.03
CA GLU A 92 -11.10 0.63 -15.03
C GLU A 92 -11.55 2.10 -15.00
N ILE A 93 -11.73 2.66 -13.81
CA ILE A 93 -12.23 4.04 -13.63
C ILE A 93 -11.18 5.08 -14.06
N VAL A 94 -9.92 4.88 -13.69
CA VAL A 94 -8.87 5.87 -13.96
C VAL A 94 -8.28 5.76 -15.37
N GLY A 95 -8.48 4.62 -16.04
CA GLY A 95 -8.04 4.34 -17.42
C GLY A 95 -6.81 3.43 -17.52
N GLY A 96 -6.56 2.61 -16.49
CA GLY A 96 -5.49 1.61 -16.45
C GLY A 96 -4.54 1.76 -15.26
N PRO A 97 -3.54 0.86 -15.15
CA PRO A 97 -2.47 0.98 -14.18
C PRO A 97 -1.62 2.25 -14.42
N PRO A 98 -1.00 2.82 -13.37
CA PRO A 98 -0.16 3.99 -13.54
C PRO A 98 1.16 3.61 -14.22
N THR A 99 1.68 4.49 -15.07
CA THR A 99 3.04 4.35 -15.60
C THR A 99 4.05 4.45 -14.44
N PRO A 100 4.93 3.45 -14.23
CA PRO A 100 5.98 3.53 -13.22
C PRO A 100 6.92 4.72 -13.48
N PRO A 101 7.49 5.35 -12.44
CA PRO A 101 8.47 6.40 -12.63
C PRO A 101 9.75 5.85 -13.27
N ASP A 102 10.42 6.65 -14.11
CA ASP A 102 11.73 6.30 -14.65
C ASP A 102 12.81 6.53 -13.57
N LEU A 103 13.41 5.44 -13.11
CA LEU A 103 14.39 5.45 -12.03
C LEU A 103 15.79 5.13 -12.55
N GLY A 104 16.77 5.85 -12.02
CA GLY A 104 18.19 5.62 -12.26
C GLY A 104 18.79 4.50 -11.39
N GLU A 105 20.10 4.30 -11.55
CA GLU A 105 20.84 3.32 -10.75
C GLU A 105 21.32 3.88 -9.41
N LYS A 106 21.42 5.20 -9.30
CA LYS A 106 21.92 5.84 -8.09
C LYS A 106 20.91 5.71 -6.96
N VAL A 107 21.35 5.11 -5.86
CA VAL A 107 20.61 5.10 -4.59
C VAL A 107 20.77 6.47 -3.91
N VAL A 108 19.64 7.09 -3.54
CA VAL A 108 19.60 8.40 -2.87
C VAL A 108 19.15 8.31 -1.41
N ALA A 109 18.49 7.21 -1.02
CA ALA A 109 18.15 6.93 0.38
C ALA A 109 17.98 5.43 0.62
N ALA A 110 18.24 4.99 1.85
CA ALA A 110 17.92 3.64 2.31
C ALA A 110 16.65 3.67 3.17
N ILE A 111 15.77 2.70 3.00
CA ILE A 111 14.59 2.51 3.84
C ILE A 111 14.95 1.48 4.91
N LYS A 112 15.12 1.97 6.13
CA LYS A 112 15.39 1.14 7.29
C LYS A 112 14.09 0.77 7.99
N TRP A 113 13.94 -0.50 8.32
CA TRP A 113 12.93 -1.01 9.21
C TRP A 113 13.25 -0.67 10.67
N VAL A 114 12.27 -0.86 11.57
CA VAL A 114 12.35 -0.47 12.97
C VAL A 114 13.48 -1.16 13.75
N ASP A 115 13.91 -2.34 13.30
CA ASP A 115 15.02 -3.11 13.87
C ASP A 115 16.40 -2.73 13.28
N GLY A 116 16.43 -1.82 12.31
CA GLY A 116 17.63 -1.39 11.61
C GLY A 116 17.93 -2.10 10.29
N THR A 117 17.18 -3.16 9.95
CA THR A 117 17.30 -3.87 8.67
C THR A 117 16.95 -2.96 7.51
N VAL A 118 17.71 -3.02 6.40
CA VAL A 118 17.35 -2.29 5.17
C VAL A 118 16.36 -3.13 4.37
N ILE A 119 15.15 -2.60 4.19
CA ILE A 119 14.06 -3.32 3.50
C ILE A 119 13.87 -2.84 2.06
N ASP A 120 14.32 -1.63 1.74
CA ASP A 120 14.28 -1.09 0.39
C ASP A 120 15.24 0.11 0.25
N CYS A 121 15.32 0.68 -0.95
CA CYS A 121 16.03 1.91 -1.22
C CYS A 121 15.23 2.82 -2.16
N VAL A 122 15.51 4.12 -2.10
CA VAL A 122 14.99 5.10 -3.05
C VAL A 122 16.08 5.38 -4.06
N ARG A 123 15.72 5.35 -5.35
CA ARG A 123 16.61 5.64 -6.47
C ARG A 123 16.32 7.03 -7.02
N GLU A 124 17.33 7.63 -7.64
CA GLU A 124 17.14 8.91 -8.34
C GLU A 124 16.08 8.79 -9.43
N VAL A 125 15.25 9.80 -9.58
CA VAL A 125 14.29 9.88 -10.70
C VAL A 125 15.01 10.46 -11.91
N ARG A 126 14.89 9.81 -13.08
CA ARG A 126 15.39 10.34 -14.35
C ARG A 126 14.36 11.32 -14.90
N GLY A 127 14.74 12.60 -14.96
CA GLY A 127 13.89 13.68 -15.44
C GLY A 127 14.55 15.04 -15.27
#